data_AF-A0A445G4W4-F1
#
_entry.id   AF-A0A445G4W4-F1
#
_cell.length_a   1.000
_cell.length_b   1.000
_cell.length_c   1.000
_cell.angle_alpha   90.00
_cell.angle_beta   90.00
_cell.angle_gamma   90.00
#
_symmetry.space_group_name_H-M   'P 1'
#
loop_
_entity.id
_entity.type
_entity.pdbx_description
1 polymer ?
#
loop_
_entity_poly.entity_id
_entity_poly.type
_entity_poly.pdbx_seq_one_letter_code
_entity_poly.pdbx_strand_id
1 'polypeptide(L)'
;MASLSMLRFLFLATLFVITATSSTNDVKAIYWLEQPLFPPSAINTSLFTHVYYAFLAPNNVTYKLHVSNSTATNLAKFTTTLGSTVATLISIGGANSNATLFSLIAANSAARATFINSTITLARTFGFHGVDLDWEFPRTASEMKNLGLLFKKWRAAIAAEAAATGREPLLLTAAVYFSVDYFLSETSSLRYPVGSINENLDWVNVMSYDLNGPWSNHTGPPAGLFNPKSNASVGYGLGSWIRGGVIPKKVVMGLPLYGRTWQLRDRSVHGIGAPTIGPVPGSDGVMALFQVLQFNKETGAKVVYDRETASVYSYSGSYWIGYDDPISVAVKVGFAQAFSLRGYFFWAAGLDTSDWKISTQALNAWMLCIRETGRMN
;
A
#
# COMPACT_ATOMS: atom_id res chain seq x y z
N MET A 1 24.09 36.79 -64.48
CA MET A 1 23.53 37.13 -63.16
C MET A 1 22.67 35.96 -62.70
N ALA A 2 22.92 35.48 -61.49
CA ALA A 2 22.21 34.47 -60.70
C ALA A 2 22.05 33.05 -61.27
N SER A 3 22.86 32.13 -60.71
CA SER A 3 22.72 30.68 -60.77
C SER A 3 21.53 30.19 -59.94
N LEU A 4 20.76 29.22 -60.45
CA LEU A 4 19.80 28.46 -59.65
C LEU A 4 20.15 26.97 -59.72
N SER A 5 20.90 26.49 -58.72
CA SER A 5 21.10 25.05 -58.51
C SER A 5 19.85 24.45 -57.87
N MET A 6 19.15 23.57 -58.60
CA MET A 6 18.11 22.72 -58.02
C MET A 6 18.75 21.67 -57.12
N LEU A 7 18.68 21.88 -55.80
CA LEU A 7 19.03 20.86 -54.81
C LEU A 7 17.78 20.04 -54.47
N ARG A 8 17.87 18.74 -54.77
CA ARG A 8 16.89 17.70 -54.43
C ARG A 8 16.81 17.55 -52.91
N PHE A 9 15.61 17.58 -52.34
CA PHE A 9 15.34 16.99 -51.02
C PHE A 9 14.28 15.90 -51.18
N LEU A 10 14.72 14.64 -51.20
CA LEU A 10 13.86 13.50 -50.90
C LEU A 10 13.53 13.54 -49.41
N PHE A 11 12.26 13.74 -49.07
CA PHE A 11 11.76 13.44 -47.73
C PHE A 11 11.56 11.92 -47.60
N LEU A 12 12.52 11.22 -46.99
CA LEU A 12 12.27 9.90 -46.43
C LEU A 12 11.41 10.08 -45.17
N ALA A 13 10.11 9.84 -45.28
CA ALA A 13 9.26 9.66 -44.12
C ALA A 13 9.53 8.26 -43.55
N THR A 14 10.47 8.16 -42.61
CA THR A 14 10.59 6.96 -41.77
C THR A 14 9.39 6.88 -40.85
N LEU A 15 8.48 5.96 -41.15
CA LEU A 15 7.37 5.60 -40.29
C LEU A 15 7.96 4.90 -39.04
N PHE A 16 8.18 5.65 -37.97
CA PHE A 16 8.47 5.06 -36.66
C PHE A 16 7.16 4.42 -36.17
N VAL A 17 7.02 3.12 -36.38
CA VAL A 17 6.07 2.32 -35.62
C VAL A 17 6.60 2.30 -34.20
N ILE A 18 6.07 3.19 -33.35
CA ILE A 18 6.25 3.08 -31.90
C ILE A 18 5.45 1.86 -31.49
N THR A 19 6.10 0.71 -31.42
CA THR A 19 5.63 -0.38 -30.57
C THR A 19 5.76 0.13 -29.14
N ALA A 20 4.68 0.66 -28.57
CA ALA A 20 4.58 0.89 -27.15
C ALA A 20 4.60 -0.48 -26.46
N THR A 21 5.79 -1.00 -26.16
CA THR A 21 5.94 -2.07 -25.18
C THR A 21 5.62 -1.47 -23.82
N SER A 22 4.34 -1.44 -23.44
CA SER A 22 3.92 -1.02 -22.10
C SER A 22 4.25 -2.11 -21.08
N SER A 23 5.52 -2.33 -20.78
CA SER A 23 5.90 -3.00 -19.53
C SER A 23 6.21 -1.92 -18.49
N THR A 24 5.23 -1.12 -18.10
CA THR A 24 5.46 -0.20 -16.98
C THR A 24 5.50 -1.04 -15.70
N ASN A 25 6.71 -1.29 -15.18
CA ASN A 25 7.02 -1.98 -13.92
C ASN A 25 6.41 -1.32 -12.65
N ASP A 26 5.51 -0.36 -12.82
CA ASP A 26 4.91 0.42 -11.74
C ASP A 26 3.84 -0.40 -11.02
N VAL A 27 3.75 -0.22 -9.71
CA VAL A 27 2.77 -0.89 -8.86
C VAL A 27 1.62 0.06 -8.57
N LYS A 28 0.44 -0.27 -9.09
CA LYS A 28 -0.84 0.33 -8.73
C LYS A 28 -1.66 -0.77 -8.08
N ALA A 29 -1.76 -0.77 -6.76
CA ALA A 29 -2.28 -1.93 -6.06
C ALA A 29 -3.44 -1.61 -5.12
N ILE A 30 -4.16 -2.65 -4.72
CA ILE A 30 -5.20 -2.55 -3.70
C ILE A 30 -5.27 -3.83 -2.87
N TYR A 31 -5.48 -3.68 -1.57
CA TYR A 31 -5.81 -4.79 -0.68
C TYR A 31 -7.31 -5.06 -0.74
N TRP A 32 -7.69 -6.33 -0.86
CA TRP A 32 -9.07 -6.79 -0.79
C TRP A 32 -9.22 -7.73 0.38
N LEU A 33 -10.14 -7.40 1.28
CA LEU A 33 -10.54 -8.27 2.37
C LEU A 33 -11.78 -9.05 1.96
N GLU A 34 -11.82 -10.31 2.34
CA GLU A 34 -13.00 -11.14 2.08
C GLU A 34 -14.21 -10.56 2.81
N GLN A 35 -15.22 -10.14 2.03
CA GLN A 35 -16.48 -9.64 2.54
C GLN A 35 -17.63 -10.02 1.60
N PRO A 36 -18.79 -10.50 2.12
CA PRO A 36 -19.88 -11.00 1.27
C PRO A 36 -20.44 -9.97 0.29
N LEU A 37 -20.43 -8.68 0.68
CA LEU A 37 -21.05 -7.59 -0.08
C LEU A 37 -20.12 -6.96 -1.13
N PHE A 38 -18.85 -7.37 -1.20
CA PHE A 38 -17.89 -6.86 -2.17
C PHE A 38 -17.06 -8.03 -2.74
N PRO A 39 -17.63 -8.83 -3.66
CA PRO A 39 -16.93 -9.97 -4.24
C PRO A 39 -15.74 -9.55 -5.10
N PRO A 40 -14.79 -10.44 -5.42
CA PRO A 40 -13.64 -10.12 -6.26
C PRO A 40 -14.04 -9.52 -7.63
N SER A 41 -15.14 -9.98 -8.21
CA SER A 41 -15.67 -9.47 -9.48
C SER A 41 -16.14 -8.02 -9.45
N ALA A 42 -16.30 -7.42 -8.26
CA ALA A 42 -16.62 -6.00 -8.12
C ALA A 42 -15.38 -5.09 -8.26
N ILE A 43 -14.16 -5.65 -8.23
CA ILE A 43 -12.92 -4.88 -8.38
C ILE A 43 -12.77 -4.44 -9.83
N ASN A 44 -12.68 -3.13 -10.07
CA ASN A 44 -12.34 -2.59 -11.38
C ASN A 44 -10.84 -2.79 -11.66
N THR A 45 -10.49 -3.91 -12.28
CA THR A 45 -9.08 -4.30 -12.51
C THR A 45 -8.34 -3.37 -13.47
N SER A 46 -9.02 -2.56 -14.29
CA SER A 46 -8.37 -1.56 -15.15
C SER A 46 -7.63 -0.45 -14.38
N LEU A 47 -7.95 -0.27 -13.09
CA LEU A 47 -7.32 0.72 -12.21
C LEU A 47 -6.06 0.20 -11.52
N PHE A 48 -5.83 -1.11 -11.58
CA PHE A 48 -4.80 -1.78 -10.80
C PHE A 48 -3.91 -2.66 -11.67
N THR A 49 -2.73 -2.94 -11.16
CA THR A 49 -1.77 -3.89 -11.69
C THR A 49 -1.64 -5.10 -10.77
N HIS A 50 -1.86 -4.89 -9.46
CA HIS A 50 -1.73 -5.89 -8.42
C HIS A 50 -2.92 -5.84 -7.46
N VAL A 51 -3.40 -7.00 -6.99
CA VAL A 51 -4.43 -7.08 -5.95
C VAL A 51 -4.01 -8.09 -4.89
N TYR A 52 -4.09 -7.68 -3.62
CA TYR A 52 -3.73 -8.50 -2.47
C TYR A 52 -5.00 -9.12 -1.86
N TYR A 53 -5.02 -10.44 -1.71
CA TYR A 53 -6.00 -11.14 -0.88
C TYR A 53 -5.56 -11.03 0.58
N ALA A 54 -6.33 -10.33 1.41
CA ALA A 54 -6.05 -10.12 2.82
C ALA A 54 -7.13 -10.77 3.70
N PHE A 55 -6.80 -11.60 4.69
CA PHE A 55 -5.50 -12.17 5.01
C PHE A 55 -5.62 -13.67 5.22
N LEU A 56 -4.50 -14.37 5.09
CA LEU A 56 -4.32 -15.68 5.71
C LEU A 56 -3.44 -15.55 6.96
N ALA A 57 -3.58 -16.50 7.88
CA ALA A 57 -2.73 -16.60 9.05
C ALA A 57 -2.12 -18.01 9.15
N PRO A 58 -0.86 -18.15 9.60
CA PRO A 58 -0.28 -19.46 9.85
C PRO A 58 -0.93 -20.11 11.07
N ASN A 59 -1.02 -21.44 11.05
CA ASN A 59 -1.41 -22.21 12.22
C ASN A 59 -0.36 -22.05 13.33
N ASN A 60 -0.81 -21.85 14.57
CA ASN A 60 0.05 -21.57 15.73
C ASN A 60 0.87 -22.76 16.24
N VAL A 61 0.56 -23.99 15.79
CA VAL A 61 1.29 -25.21 16.15
C VAL A 61 2.18 -25.66 15.00
N THR A 62 1.63 -25.74 13.79
CA THR A 62 2.36 -26.30 12.63
C THR A 62 3.14 -25.24 11.85
N TYR A 63 2.88 -23.95 12.07
CA TYR A 63 3.45 -22.82 11.34
C TYR A 63 3.12 -22.79 9.83
N LYS A 64 2.18 -23.62 9.36
CA LYS A 64 1.77 -23.69 7.96
C LYS A 64 0.55 -22.80 7.69
N LEU A 65 0.44 -22.31 6.46
CA LEU A 65 -0.84 -21.81 5.93
C LEU A 65 -1.76 -23.00 5.61
N HIS A 66 -2.61 -23.36 6.56
CA HIS A 66 -3.72 -24.27 6.31
C HIS A 66 -5.00 -23.46 6.15
N VAL A 67 -5.78 -23.79 5.12
CA VAL A 67 -7.06 -23.14 4.83
C VAL A 67 -8.17 -24.18 4.89
N SER A 68 -9.34 -23.76 5.39
CA SER A 68 -10.54 -24.59 5.34
C SER A 68 -11.02 -24.77 3.89
N ASN A 69 -11.94 -25.70 3.66
CA ASN A 69 -12.55 -25.88 2.34
C ASN A 69 -13.28 -24.61 1.85
N SER A 70 -13.90 -23.85 2.76
CA SER A 70 -14.55 -22.58 2.41
C SER A 70 -13.51 -21.54 1.96
N THR A 71 -12.44 -21.36 2.73
CA THR A 71 -11.36 -20.44 2.36
C THR A 71 -10.67 -20.87 1.06
N ALA A 72 -10.44 -22.18 0.85
CA ALA A 72 -9.92 -22.70 -0.40
C ALA A 72 -10.81 -22.34 -1.61
N THR A 73 -12.13 -22.45 -1.45
CA THR A 73 -13.11 -22.06 -2.47
C THR A 73 -13.02 -20.56 -2.77
N ASN A 74 -12.88 -19.73 -1.74
CA ASN A 74 -12.75 -18.28 -1.89
C ASN A 74 -11.44 -17.87 -2.57
N LEU A 75 -10.32 -18.51 -2.21
CA LEU A 75 -9.04 -18.28 -2.85
C LEU A 75 -9.08 -18.64 -4.33
N ALA A 76 -9.65 -19.80 -4.68
CA ALA A 76 -9.83 -20.21 -6.07
C ALA A 76 -10.75 -19.23 -6.83
N LYS A 77 -11.86 -18.79 -6.23
CA LYS A 77 -12.76 -17.79 -6.83
C LYS A 77 -12.03 -16.46 -7.06
N PHE A 78 -11.22 -16.02 -6.10
CA PHE A 78 -10.47 -14.77 -6.21
C PHE A 78 -9.47 -14.81 -7.38
N THR A 79 -8.63 -15.84 -7.46
CA THR A 79 -7.61 -15.92 -8.51
C THR A 79 -8.19 -16.21 -9.88
N THR A 80 -9.23 -17.04 -9.99
CA THR A 80 -9.92 -17.28 -11.27
C THR A 80 -10.61 -16.03 -11.79
N THR A 81 -11.11 -15.16 -10.91
CA THR A 81 -11.77 -13.90 -11.31
C THR A 81 -10.77 -12.83 -11.74
N LEU A 82 -9.62 -12.72 -11.06
CA LEU A 82 -8.72 -11.57 -11.21
C LEU A 82 -7.41 -11.87 -11.93
N GLY A 83 -6.89 -13.10 -11.77
CA GLY A 83 -5.51 -13.46 -12.12
C GLY A 83 -5.17 -13.38 -13.60
N SER A 84 -6.15 -13.30 -14.49
CA SER A 84 -5.92 -13.08 -15.93
C SER A 84 -5.72 -11.60 -16.31
N THR A 85 -6.05 -10.66 -15.41
CA THR A 85 -6.03 -9.21 -15.68
C THR A 85 -5.05 -8.44 -14.80
N VAL A 86 -4.78 -8.94 -13.60
CA VAL A 86 -3.90 -8.33 -12.60
C VAL A 86 -3.09 -9.40 -11.89
N ALA A 87 -1.90 -9.04 -11.42
CA ALA A 87 -1.11 -9.91 -10.56
C ALA A 87 -1.77 -10.02 -9.18
N THR A 88 -2.01 -11.24 -8.72
CA THR A 88 -2.66 -11.53 -7.45
C THR A 88 -1.63 -11.99 -6.42
N LEU A 89 -1.66 -11.41 -5.22
CA LEU A 89 -0.78 -11.82 -4.11
C LEU A 89 -1.62 -12.24 -2.90
N ILE A 90 -1.15 -13.23 -2.15
CA ILE A 90 -1.74 -13.56 -0.84
C ILE A 90 -1.00 -12.75 0.22
N SER A 91 -1.73 -11.96 1.00
CA SER A 91 -1.19 -11.28 2.17
C SER A 91 -1.40 -12.10 3.44
N ILE A 92 -0.35 -12.19 4.26
CA ILE A 92 -0.25 -13.08 5.40
C ILE A 92 0.02 -12.26 6.65
N GLY A 93 -0.92 -12.25 7.59
CA GLY A 93 -0.83 -11.47 8.82
C GLY A 93 -1.91 -10.39 8.94
N GLY A 94 -1.49 -9.12 8.93
CA GLY A 94 -2.31 -7.94 9.18
C GLY A 94 -2.41 -7.57 10.66
N ALA A 95 -2.90 -6.36 10.94
CA ALA A 95 -2.98 -5.75 12.27
C ALA A 95 -3.57 -6.62 13.39
N ASN A 96 -4.51 -7.52 13.07
CA ASN A 96 -5.18 -8.39 14.05
C ASN A 96 -4.48 -9.75 14.25
N SER A 97 -3.33 -9.98 13.62
CA SER A 97 -2.60 -11.25 13.71
C SER A 97 -1.74 -11.36 14.97
N ASN A 98 -1.38 -12.61 15.31
CA ASN A 98 -0.51 -12.90 16.45
C ASN A 98 0.96 -12.56 16.13
N ALA A 99 1.41 -11.36 16.52
CA ALA A 99 2.79 -10.92 16.33
C ALA A 99 3.83 -11.86 16.99
N THR A 100 3.50 -12.47 18.13
CA THR A 100 4.37 -13.44 18.82
C THR A 100 4.57 -14.69 17.97
N LEU A 101 3.54 -15.14 17.23
CA LEU A 101 3.65 -16.27 16.32
C LEU A 101 4.65 -15.99 15.20
N PHE A 102 4.61 -14.80 14.59
CA PHE A 102 5.60 -14.41 13.59
C PHE A 102 7.01 -14.34 14.16
N SER A 103 7.18 -13.88 15.40
CA SER A 103 8.46 -13.90 16.11
C SER A 103 9.02 -15.32 16.28
N LEU A 104 8.18 -16.27 16.71
CA LEU A 104 8.55 -17.69 16.85
C LEU A 104 8.93 -18.32 15.52
N ILE A 105 8.11 -18.08 14.48
CA ILE A 105 8.39 -18.54 13.11
C ILE A 105 9.73 -17.98 12.64
N ALA A 106 9.94 -16.67 12.77
CA ALA A 106 11.13 -15.99 12.28
C ALA A 106 12.39 -16.40 13.05
N ALA A 107 12.31 -16.78 14.32
CA ALA A 107 13.47 -17.18 15.13
C ALA A 107 13.97 -18.60 14.82
N ASN A 108 13.08 -19.55 14.53
CA ASN A 108 13.42 -20.97 14.37
C ASN A 108 13.61 -21.39 12.90
N SER A 109 14.72 -22.04 12.55
CA SER A 109 15.02 -22.44 11.16
C SER A 109 14.03 -23.42 10.55
N ALA A 110 13.58 -24.42 11.31
CA ALA A 110 12.61 -25.40 10.85
C ALA A 110 11.21 -24.79 10.72
N ALA A 111 10.82 -23.91 11.65
CA ALA A 111 9.58 -23.15 11.56
C ALA A 111 9.56 -22.22 10.35
N ARG A 112 10.65 -21.45 10.12
CA ARG A 112 10.82 -20.62 8.89
C ARG A 112 10.64 -21.46 7.63
N ALA A 113 11.33 -22.58 7.51
CA ALA A 113 11.25 -23.43 6.31
C ALA A 113 9.83 -23.99 6.11
N THR A 114 9.18 -24.43 7.18
CA THR A 114 7.80 -24.95 7.15
C THR A 114 6.81 -23.88 6.69
N PHE A 115 6.90 -22.69 7.29
CA PHE A 115 6.08 -21.54 6.93
C PHE A 115 6.29 -21.17 5.45
N ILE A 116 7.54 -20.88 5.05
CA ILE A 116 7.91 -20.51 3.68
C ILE A 116 7.37 -21.52 2.67
N ASN A 117 7.65 -22.80 2.85
CA ASN A 117 7.24 -23.84 1.91
C ASN A 117 5.71 -23.92 1.81
N SER A 118 5.00 -23.79 2.93
CA SER A 118 3.54 -23.79 2.92
C SER A 118 2.95 -22.61 2.14
N THR A 119 3.58 -21.43 2.21
CA THR A 119 3.14 -20.24 1.48
C THR A 119 3.31 -20.40 -0.03
N ILE A 120 4.45 -20.96 -0.46
CA ILE A 120 4.74 -21.22 -1.87
C ILE A 120 3.75 -22.27 -2.41
N THR A 121 3.56 -23.38 -1.68
CA THR A 121 2.59 -24.41 -2.07
C THR A 121 1.19 -23.86 -2.20
N LEU A 122 0.74 -23.03 -1.25
CA LEU A 122 -0.60 -22.44 -1.29
C LEU A 122 -0.73 -21.47 -2.47
N ALA A 123 0.23 -20.57 -2.66
CA ALA A 123 0.24 -19.63 -3.77
C ALA A 123 0.18 -20.36 -5.12
N ARG A 124 0.97 -21.42 -5.30
CA ARG A 124 0.95 -22.21 -6.55
C ARG A 124 -0.34 -23.00 -6.72
N THR A 125 -0.87 -23.60 -5.66
CA THR A 125 -2.13 -24.38 -5.68
C THR A 125 -3.30 -23.54 -6.18
N PHE A 126 -3.41 -22.29 -5.71
CA PHE A 126 -4.51 -21.41 -6.07
C PHE A 126 -4.21 -20.46 -7.23
N GLY A 127 -3.01 -20.52 -7.83
CA GLY A 127 -2.67 -19.68 -8.99
C GLY A 127 -2.40 -18.21 -8.66
N PHE A 128 -1.86 -17.92 -7.47
CA PHE A 128 -1.34 -16.60 -7.15
C PHE A 128 0.01 -16.33 -7.80
N HIS A 129 0.26 -15.05 -8.07
CA HIS A 129 1.49 -14.53 -8.66
C HIS A 129 2.55 -14.17 -7.60
N GLY A 130 2.15 -14.08 -6.33
CA GLY A 130 3.08 -13.78 -5.24
C GLY A 130 2.51 -13.96 -3.85
N VAL A 131 3.36 -13.65 -2.88
CA VAL A 131 3.06 -13.65 -1.45
C VAL A 131 3.54 -12.34 -0.81
N ASP A 132 2.82 -11.91 0.20
CA ASP A 132 3.04 -10.67 0.92
C ASP A 132 3.03 -10.94 2.43
N LEU A 133 4.07 -10.50 3.13
CA LEU A 133 4.13 -10.60 4.59
C LEU A 133 3.66 -9.29 5.22
N ASP A 134 2.64 -9.38 6.06
CA ASP A 134 2.13 -8.24 6.83
C ASP A 134 2.27 -8.53 8.33
N TRP A 135 3.49 -8.48 8.84
CA TRP A 135 3.79 -8.64 10.27
C TRP A 135 3.81 -7.28 10.94
N GLU A 136 2.76 -6.96 11.70
CA GLU A 136 2.57 -5.69 12.40
C GLU A 136 2.75 -5.82 13.93
N PHE A 137 3.88 -5.49 14.53
CA PHE A 137 5.20 -5.24 13.94
C PHE A 137 6.26 -6.03 14.72
N PRO A 138 7.45 -6.28 14.15
CA PRO A 138 8.62 -6.68 14.93
C PRO A 138 8.93 -5.63 16.00
N ARG A 139 9.01 -6.05 17.26
CA ARG A 139 9.17 -5.21 18.46
C ARG A 139 10.53 -5.32 19.14
N THR A 140 11.46 -6.13 18.61
CA THR A 140 12.83 -6.23 19.13
C THR A 140 13.89 -6.22 18.02
N ALA A 141 15.13 -5.87 18.36
CA ALA A 141 16.25 -5.95 17.42
C ALA A 141 16.50 -7.39 16.92
N SER A 142 16.25 -8.39 17.78
CA SER A 142 16.30 -9.80 17.41
C SER A 142 15.25 -10.14 16.36
N GLU A 143 14.02 -9.66 16.54
CA GLU A 143 12.93 -9.84 15.57
C GLU A 143 13.23 -9.15 14.23
N MET A 144 13.79 -7.93 14.23
CA MET A 144 14.22 -7.26 13.00
C MET A 144 15.31 -8.05 12.26
N LYS A 145 16.30 -8.60 12.98
CA LYS A 145 17.33 -9.48 12.40
C LYS A 145 16.72 -10.75 11.82
N ASN A 146 15.81 -11.37 12.56
CA ASN A 146 15.13 -12.60 12.15
C ASN A 146 14.19 -12.37 10.97
N LEU A 147 13.54 -11.20 10.87
CA LEU A 147 12.78 -10.78 9.69
C LEU A 147 13.68 -10.73 8.45
N GLY A 148 14.87 -10.14 8.57
CA GLY A 148 15.85 -10.12 7.48
C GLY A 148 16.28 -11.52 7.05
N LEU A 149 16.46 -12.45 7.99
CA LEU A 149 16.76 -13.85 7.69
C LEU A 149 15.57 -14.59 7.06
N LEU A 150 14.35 -14.29 7.50
CA LEU A 150 13.13 -14.82 6.93
C LEU A 150 13.02 -14.45 5.45
N PHE A 151 13.17 -13.16 5.10
CA PHE A 151 13.14 -12.70 3.70
C PHE A 151 14.20 -13.41 2.84
N LYS A 152 15.43 -13.52 3.35
CA LYS A 152 16.53 -14.22 2.64
C LYS A 152 16.19 -15.68 2.35
N LYS A 153 15.67 -16.40 3.34
CA LYS A 153 15.30 -17.81 3.17
C LYS A 153 14.08 -17.97 2.26
N TRP A 154 13.14 -17.04 2.32
CA TRP A 154 11.95 -17.07 1.48
C TRP A 154 12.27 -16.85 0.02
N ARG A 155 13.09 -15.83 -0.31
CA ARG A 155 13.57 -15.58 -1.67
C ARG A 155 14.33 -16.78 -2.24
N ALA A 156 15.21 -17.39 -1.45
CA ALA A 156 15.94 -18.58 -1.88
C ALA A 156 15.02 -19.77 -2.18
N ALA A 157 13.99 -20.00 -1.37
CA ALA A 157 13.01 -21.06 -1.60
C ALA A 157 12.16 -20.80 -2.86
N ILE A 158 11.74 -19.55 -3.09
CA ILE A 158 11.04 -19.15 -4.32
C ILE A 158 11.93 -19.39 -5.55
N ALA A 159 13.21 -18.99 -5.49
CA ALA A 159 14.14 -19.19 -6.60
C ALA A 159 14.38 -20.68 -6.89
N ALA A 160 14.49 -21.51 -5.84
CA ALA A 160 14.62 -22.96 -5.98
C ALA A 160 13.36 -23.60 -6.59
N GLU A 161 12.17 -23.18 -6.17
CA GLU A 161 10.91 -23.67 -6.76
C GLU A 161 10.75 -23.27 -8.22
N ALA A 162 11.09 -22.02 -8.57
CA ALA A 162 11.07 -21.54 -9.94
C ALA A 162 12.03 -22.35 -10.84
N ALA A 163 13.26 -22.57 -10.37
CA ALA A 163 14.24 -23.38 -11.09
C ALA A 163 13.80 -24.85 -11.26
N ALA A 164 13.17 -25.44 -10.24
CA ALA A 164 12.71 -26.81 -10.28
C ALA A 164 11.48 -27.04 -11.18
N THR A 165 10.62 -26.02 -11.31
CA THR A 165 9.34 -26.13 -12.05
C THR A 165 9.37 -25.49 -13.43
N GLY A 166 10.36 -24.63 -13.71
CA GLY A 166 10.42 -23.80 -14.92
C GLY A 166 9.38 -22.67 -14.93
N ARG A 167 8.68 -22.42 -13.82
CA ARG A 167 7.69 -21.34 -13.70
C ARG A 167 8.37 -20.03 -13.31
N GLU A 168 7.76 -18.92 -13.69
CA GLU A 168 8.17 -17.59 -13.21
C GLU A 168 8.19 -17.54 -11.67
N PRO A 169 9.26 -16.99 -11.05
CA PRO A 169 9.33 -16.83 -9.61
C PRO A 169 8.13 -16.07 -9.04
N LEU A 170 7.62 -16.52 -7.91
CA LEU A 170 6.62 -15.76 -7.16
C LEU A 170 7.17 -14.40 -6.74
N LEU A 171 6.33 -13.37 -6.82
CA LEU A 171 6.60 -12.08 -6.19
C LEU A 171 6.65 -12.27 -4.66
N LEU A 172 7.54 -11.55 -3.99
CA LEU A 172 7.68 -11.52 -2.54
C LEU A 172 7.72 -10.07 -2.05
N THR A 173 6.67 -9.67 -1.34
CA THR A 173 6.52 -8.30 -0.81
C THR A 173 6.31 -8.32 0.70
N ALA A 174 6.35 -7.15 1.32
CA ALA A 174 5.95 -7.00 2.70
C ALA A 174 5.29 -5.65 2.96
N ALA A 175 4.20 -5.64 3.74
CA ALA A 175 3.69 -4.43 4.35
C ALA A 175 4.54 -4.05 5.56
N VAL A 176 4.88 -2.77 5.66
CA VAL A 176 5.83 -2.24 6.64
C VAL A 176 5.35 -0.93 7.22
N TYR A 177 5.90 -0.59 8.39
CA TYR A 177 5.64 0.67 9.07
C TYR A 177 5.92 1.90 8.18
N PHE A 178 5.26 3.02 8.47
CA PHE A 178 5.37 4.24 7.65
C PHE A 178 6.82 4.75 7.52
N SER A 179 7.68 4.42 8.48
CA SER A 179 9.10 4.80 8.55
C SER A 179 9.99 3.56 8.68
N VAL A 180 11.21 3.64 8.13
CA VAL A 180 12.24 2.57 8.26
C VAL A 180 12.67 2.33 9.71
N ASP A 181 12.55 3.36 10.54
CA ASP A 181 12.73 3.29 11.98
C ASP A 181 11.36 3.22 12.65
N TYR A 182 11.18 2.19 13.49
CA TYR A 182 9.98 1.93 14.26
C TYR A 182 10.10 2.57 15.64
N PHE A 183 9.25 3.56 15.89
CA PHE A 183 9.31 4.43 17.06
C PHE A 183 8.30 4.08 18.16
N LEU A 184 7.42 3.09 17.94
CA LEU A 184 6.46 2.62 18.93
C LEU A 184 7.02 1.51 19.84
N SER A 185 8.34 1.28 19.79
CA SER A 185 9.03 0.37 20.72
C SER A 185 9.53 1.15 21.93
N GLU A 186 9.25 0.63 23.13
CA GLU A 186 9.64 1.25 24.41
C GLU A 186 11.15 1.18 24.68
N THR A 187 11.91 0.38 23.92
CA THR A 187 13.27 -0.04 24.34
C THR A 187 14.40 0.47 23.43
N SER A 188 14.13 0.97 22.23
CA SER A 188 15.09 1.65 21.33
C SER A 188 14.45 1.98 19.98
N SER A 189 15.10 2.83 19.17
CA SER A 189 14.78 2.97 17.75
C SER A 189 15.10 1.67 17.00
N LEU A 190 14.08 0.90 16.65
CA LEU A 190 14.25 -0.36 15.91
C LEU A 190 14.26 -0.07 14.42
N ARG A 191 15.26 -0.57 13.70
CA ARG A 191 15.39 -0.35 12.26
C ARG A 191 15.06 -1.60 11.47
N TYR A 192 14.29 -1.45 10.40
CA TYR A 192 14.03 -2.55 9.45
C TYR A 192 15.31 -3.04 8.76
N PRO A 193 15.39 -4.32 8.34
CA PRO A 193 16.58 -4.91 7.75
C PRO A 193 16.76 -4.49 6.27
N VAL A 194 17.14 -3.23 6.05
CA VAL A 194 17.24 -2.58 4.72
C VAL A 194 18.02 -3.41 3.70
N GLY A 195 19.20 -3.93 4.07
CA GLY A 195 20.02 -4.74 3.16
C GLY A 195 19.27 -6.00 2.69
N SER A 196 18.59 -6.70 3.62
CA SER A 196 17.78 -7.87 3.26
C SER A 196 16.56 -7.50 2.41
N ILE A 197 15.90 -6.38 2.69
CA ILE A 197 14.79 -5.87 1.88
C ILE A 197 15.26 -5.64 0.42
N ASN A 198 16.38 -4.93 0.25
CA ASN A 198 16.94 -4.65 -1.08
C ASN A 198 17.39 -5.90 -1.83
N GLU A 199 17.88 -6.93 -1.14
CA GLU A 199 18.30 -8.17 -1.79
C GLU A 199 17.12 -9.11 -2.10
N ASN A 200 16.10 -9.15 -1.25
CA ASN A 200 15.17 -10.27 -1.22
C ASN A 200 13.72 -9.93 -1.59
N LEU A 201 13.25 -8.70 -1.37
CA LEU A 201 11.86 -8.33 -1.68
C LEU A 201 11.75 -7.69 -3.07
N ASP A 202 10.64 -7.91 -3.76
CA ASP A 202 10.34 -7.17 -5.00
C ASP A 202 10.04 -5.69 -4.68
N TRP A 203 9.28 -5.45 -3.60
CA TRP A 203 9.08 -4.15 -2.97
C TRP A 203 8.51 -4.29 -1.56
N VAL A 204 8.45 -3.18 -0.84
CA VAL A 204 7.70 -3.00 0.40
C VAL A 204 6.50 -2.08 0.19
N ASN A 205 5.39 -2.43 0.83
CA ASN A 205 4.17 -1.63 0.92
C ASN A 205 4.23 -0.80 2.20
N VAL A 206 4.62 0.48 2.07
CA VAL A 206 4.79 1.38 3.22
C VAL A 206 3.43 1.92 3.64
N MET A 207 2.95 1.53 4.83
CA MET A 207 1.67 1.96 5.38
C MET A 207 1.72 3.43 5.84
N SER A 208 1.60 4.35 4.87
CA SER A 208 1.68 5.80 5.06
C SER A 208 0.36 6.42 5.53
N TYR A 209 -0.28 5.78 6.50
CA TYR A 209 -1.55 6.17 7.10
C TYR A 209 -1.58 5.75 8.57
N ASP A 210 -2.68 6.05 9.28
CA ASP A 210 -2.79 5.87 10.73
C ASP A 210 -1.67 6.59 11.51
N LEU A 211 -1.23 7.74 11.00
CA LEU A 211 -0.28 8.63 11.65
C LEU A 211 -0.91 9.43 12.78
N ASN A 212 -2.22 9.68 12.66
CA ASN A 212 -3.07 10.25 13.70
C ASN A 212 -4.38 9.46 13.74
N GLY A 213 -4.91 9.23 14.93
CA GLY A 213 -6.17 8.55 15.15
C GLY A 213 -6.73 8.85 16.54
N PRO A 214 -7.89 8.28 16.90
CA PRO A 214 -8.59 8.56 18.15
C PRO A 214 -7.86 8.09 19.42
N TRP A 215 -6.75 7.35 19.28
CA TRP A 215 -5.82 7.08 20.37
C TRP A 215 -5.10 8.34 20.87
N SER A 216 -5.13 9.44 20.10
CA SER A 216 -4.74 10.78 20.52
C SER A 216 -5.96 11.57 21.01
N ASN A 217 -5.76 12.41 22.03
CA ASN A 217 -6.76 13.34 22.55
C ASN A 217 -6.88 14.65 21.73
N HIS A 218 -6.29 14.69 20.54
CA HIS A 218 -6.38 15.80 19.60
C HIS A 218 -6.62 15.30 18.17
N THR A 219 -7.35 16.08 17.38
CA THR A 219 -7.53 15.83 15.94
C THR A 219 -6.19 15.93 15.21
N GLY A 220 -6.05 15.16 14.15
CA GLY A 220 -4.86 15.22 13.29
C GLY A 220 -5.11 14.51 11.97
N PRO A 221 -4.36 14.87 10.91
CA PRO A 221 -4.51 14.25 9.61
C PRO A 221 -4.00 12.79 9.66
N PRO A 222 -4.85 11.77 9.38
CA PRO A 222 -4.45 10.37 9.53
C PRO A 222 -3.35 9.95 8.56
N ALA A 223 -3.24 10.65 7.43
CA ALA A 223 -2.22 10.43 6.42
C ALA A 223 -1.64 11.76 5.92
N GLY A 224 -1.46 12.76 6.78
CA GLY A 224 -0.92 14.07 6.35
C GLY A 224 0.41 13.93 5.60
N LEU A 225 0.54 14.56 4.43
CA LEU A 225 1.78 14.49 3.64
C LEU A 225 2.94 15.13 4.38
N PHE A 226 2.66 16.24 5.07
CA PHE A 226 3.61 16.94 5.91
C PHE A 226 3.07 17.09 7.33
N ASN A 227 3.97 17.28 8.29
CA ASN A 227 3.63 17.60 9.66
C ASN A 227 4.70 18.56 10.21
N PRO A 228 4.38 19.84 10.45
CA PRO A 228 5.36 20.81 10.93
C PRO A 228 5.76 20.59 12.40
N LYS A 229 5.02 19.78 13.15
CA LYS A 229 5.20 19.58 14.61
C LYS A 229 5.87 18.27 14.98
N SER A 230 5.92 17.29 14.06
CA SER A 230 6.55 15.99 14.32
C SER A 230 6.93 15.26 13.03
N ASN A 231 7.65 14.15 13.19
CA ASN A 231 8.02 13.27 12.08
C ASN A 231 6.88 12.35 11.60
N ALA A 232 5.70 12.39 12.21
CA ALA A 232 4.54 11.57 11.82
C ALA A 232 3.85 12.18 10.59
N SER A 233 4.44 11.96 9.41
CA SER A 233 3.93 12.39 8.10
C SER A 233 4.34 11.40 7.00
N VAL A 234 3.56 11.34 5.92
CA VAL A 234 3.87 10.49 4.75
C VAL A 234 5.21 10.87 4.14
N GLY A 235 5.46 12.17 3.97
CA GLY A 235 6.69 12.68 3.36
C GLY A 235 7.93 12.35 4.18
N TYR A 236 7.85 12.48 5.52
CA TYR A 236 8.95 12.04 6.38
C TYR A 236 9.18 10.54 6.28
N GLY A 237 8.12 9.72 6.36
CA GLY A 237 8.20 8.27 6.36
C GLY A 237 8.79 7.69 5.08
N LEU A 238 8.26 8.09 3.93
CA LEU A 238 8.83 7.70 2.63
C LEU A 238 10.28 8.17 2.50
N GLY A 239 10.56 9.41 2.91
CA GLY A 239 11.93 9.94 2.93
C GLY A 239 12.86 9.17 3.86
N SER A 240 12.38 8.63 4.99
CA SER A 240 13.20 7.84 5.91
C SER A 240 13.59 6.50 5.32
N TRP A 241 12.68 5.83 4.59
CA TRP A 241 12.99 4.62 3.82
C TRP A 241 14.09 4.86 2.78
N ILE A 242 14.01 5.96 2.02
CA ILE A 242 15.01 6.29 0.99
C ILE A 242 16.35 6.70 1.61
N ARG A 243 16.37 7.65 2.56
CA ARG A 243 17.60 8.01 3.31
C ARG A 243 18.19 6.81 4.03
N GLY A 244 17.34 5.85 4.37
CA GLY A 244 17.72 4.62 5.00
C GLY A 244 18.40 3.59 4.12
N GLY A 245 18.44 3.83 2.81
CA GLY A 245 19.11 2.99 1.83
C GLY A 245 18.21 2.02 1.08
N VAL A 246 16.88 2.04 1.29
CA VAL A 246 15.99 1.23 0.44
C VAL A 246 15.93 1.85 -0.96
N ILE A 247 16.08 0.99 -1.98
CA ILE A 247 16.01 1.41 -3.38
C ILE A 247 14.62 2.00 -3.65
N PRO A 248 14.50 3.23 -4.21
CA PRO A 248 13.19 3.86 -4.44
C PRO A 248 12.20 3.00 -5.23
N LYS A 249 12.69 2.27 -6.24
CA LYS A 249 11.91 1.30 -7.04
C LYS A 249 11.52 0.01 -6.30
N LYS A 250 11.80 -0.08 -5.00
CA LYS A 250 11.30 -1.11 -4.07
C LYS A 250 10.36 -0.54 -3.01
N VAL A 251 9.91 0.70 -3.14
CA VAL A 251 8.98 1.32 -2.20
C VAL A 251 7.66 1.63 -2.92
N VAL A 252 6.55 1.20 -2.32
CA VAL A 252 5.18 1.47 -2.77
C VAL A 252 4.44 2.19 -1.64
N MET A 253 3.91 3.38 -1.94
CA MET A 253 3.25 4.24 -0.94
C MET A 253 1.81 3.79 -0.66
N GLY A 254 1.46 3.60 0.61
CA GLY A 254 0.10 3.30 1.04
C GLY A 254 -0.81 4.53 1.09
N LEU A 255 -2.05 4.37 0.63
CA LEU A 255 -3.11 5.38 0.67
C LEU A 255 -4.37 4.79 1.34
N PRO A 256 -4.95 5.46 2.35
CA PRO A 256 -6.16 5.00 3.00
C PRO A 256 -7.40 5.38 2.18
N LEU A 257 -8.32 4.42 2.01
CA LEU A 257 -9.68 4.64 1.51
C LEU A 257 -10.70 4.75 2.65
N TYR A 258 -10.26 5.30 3.78
CA TYR A 258 -11.07 5.50 4.97
C TYR A 258 -10.63 6.80 5.67
N GLY A 259 -11.47 7.30 6.57
CA GLY A 259 -11.15 8.40 7.46
C GLY A 259 -11.05 7.93 8.91
N ARG A 260 -10.27 8.67 9.70
CA ARG A 260 -10.33 8.59 11.17
C ARG A 260 -11.24 9.68 11.70
N THR A 261 -11.96 9.39 12.77
CA THR A 261 -13.02 10.25 13.30
C THR A 261 -12.81 10.57 14.77
N TRP A 262 -13.26 11.76 15.15
CA TRP A 262 -13.17 12.28 16.51
C TRP A 262 -14.41 13.09 16.86
N GLN A 263 -14.80 13.01 18.13
CA GLN A 263 -15.68 13.97 18.76
C GLN A 263 -14.86 15.12 19.33
N LEU A 264 -15.07 16.32 18.83
CA LEU A 264 -14.53 17.56 19.35
C LEU A 264 -15.07 17.81 20.77
N ARG A 265 -14.19 18.23 21.67
CA ARG A 265 -14.57 18.70 23.01
C ARG A 265 -15.35 20.01 22.95
N ASP A 266 -14.97 20.89 22.04
CA ASP A 266 -15.64 22.16 21.76
C ASP A 266 -15.80 22.31 20.24
N ARG A 267 -17.03 22.38 19.77
CA ARG A 267 -17.36 22.52 18.34
C ARG A 267 -16.83 23.82 17.71
N SER A 268 -16.51 24.84 18.51
CA SER A 268 -15.90 26.08 18.01
C SER A 268 -14.40 25.92 17.71
N VAL A 269 -13.77 24.87 18.26
CA VAL A 269 -12.37 24.52 18.03
C VAL A 269 -12.32 23.28 17.12
N HIS A 270 -12.25 23.50 15.82
CA HIS A 270 -12.43 22.46 14.80
C HIS A 270 -11.26 22.38 13.79
N GLY A 271 -10.10 22.94 14.15
CA GLY A 271 -8.87 22.84 13.35
C GLY A 271 -8.13 21.52 13.60
N ILE A 272 -6.99 21.36 12.93
CA ILE A 272 -6.01 20.32 13.27
C ILE A 272 -5.43 20.62 14.66
N GLY A 273 -5.31 19.61 15.51
CA GLY A 273 -4.89 19.76 16.91
C GLY A 273 -6.02 20.22 17.83
N ALA A 274 -7.28 20.17 17.39
CA ALA A 274 -8.42 20.44 18.25
C ALA A 274 -8.58 19.34 19.30
N PRO A 275 -8.88 19.66 20.58
CA PRO A 275 -9.06 18.64 21.61
C PRO A 275 -10.31 17.77 21.43
N THR A 276 -10.22 16.49 21.78
CA THR A 276 -11.26 15.48 21.49
C THR A 276 -11.68 14.68 22.71
N ILE A 277 -12.86 14.07 22.66
CA ILE A 277 -13.45 13.28 23.77
C ILE A 277 -13.89 11.86 23.37
N GLY A 278 -13.72 11.45 22.11
CA GLY A 278 -14.03 10.08 21.73
C GLY A 278 -13.94 9.77 20.22
N PRO A 279 -13.98 8.48 19.86
CA PRO A 279 -13.80 7.96 18.50
C PRO A 279 -15.12 7.89 17.72
N VAL A 280 -15.82 9.02 17.53
CA VAL A 280 -17.09 9.08 16.78
C VAL A 280 -17.07 10.22 15.76
N PRO A 281 -17.82 10.14 14.65
CA PRO A 281 -18.80 9.11 14.25
C PRO A 281 -18.17 7.83 13.69
N GLY A 282 -18.98 6.82 13.40
CA GLY A 282 -18.50 5.55 12.83
C GLY A 282 -18.18 4.49 13.89
N SER A 283 -17.49 3.44 13.45
CA SER A 283 -17.14 2.30 14.31
C SER A 283 -15.70 2.45 14.78
N ASP A 284 -15.51 2.63 16.09
CA ASP A 284 -14.19 2.77 16.73
C ASP A 284 -13.28 3.80 16.03
N GLY A 285 -13.86 4.94 15.70
CA GLY A 285 -13.10 6.07 15.16
C GLY A 285 -12.69 5.91 13.69
N VAL A 286 -13.41 5.05 12.95
CA VAL A 286 -13.17 4.77 11.53
C VAL A 286 -14.47 4.87 10.74
N MET A 287 -14.35 5.44 9.54
CA MET A 287 -15.40 5.40 8.51
C MET A 287 -14.77 5.10 7.15
N ALA A 288 -15.37 4.19 6.38
CA ALA A 288 -15.00 4.01 4.98
C ALA A 288 -15.19 5.32 4.21
N LEU A 289 -14.39 5.57 3.17
CA LEU A 289 -14.45 6.85 2.46
C LEU A 289 -15.85 7.14 1.90
N PHE A 290 -16.54 6.15 1.32
CA PHE A 290 -17.91 6.35 0.87
C PHE A 290 -18.86 6.79 2.01
N GLN A 291 -18.64 6.30 3.24
CA GLN A 291 -19.40 6.73 4.41
C GLN A 291 -19.05 8.15 4.83
N VAL A 292 -17.77 8.55 4.76
CA VAL A 292 -17.34 9.93 5.03
C VAL A 292 -18.03 10.90 4.06
N LEU A 293 -18.05 10.57 2.77
CA LEU A 293 -18.68 11.42 1.75
C LEU A 293 -20.20 11.48 1.93
N GLN A 294 -20.83 10.36 2.29
CA GLN A 294 -22.26 10.34 2.61
C GLN A 294 -22.57 11.20 3.84
N PHE A 295 -21.81 11.04 4.92
CA PHE A 295 -21.96 11.84 6.15
C PHE A 295 -21.80 13.33 5.86
N ASN A 296 -20.79 13.71 5.07
CA ASN A 296 -20.57 15.11 4.70
C ASN A 296 -21.77 15.70 3.94
N LYS A 297 -22.36 14.92 3.03
CA LYS A 297 -23.55 15.31 2.27
C LYS A 297 -24.79 15.45 3.16
N GLU A 298 -25.04 14.48 4.03
CA GLU A 298 -26.22 14.44 4.90
C GLU A 298 -26.20 15.54 5.98
N THR A 299 -25.02 15.85 6.51
CA THR A 299 -24.87 16.78 7.62
C THR A 299 -24.48 18.20 7.19
N GLY A 300 -24.27 18.43 5.89
CA GLY A 300 -23.73 19.70 5.38
C GLY A 300 -22.35 20.03 5.94
N ALA A 301 -21.51 19.00 6.18
CA ALA A 301 -20.20 19.18 6.80
C ALA A 301 -19.32 20.14 5.98
N LYS A 302 -18.57 20.99 6.67
CA LYS A 302 -17.58 21.85 6.02
C LYS A 302 -16.33 21.02 5.75
N VAL A 303 -15.92 20.95 4.48
CA VAL A 303 -14.68 20.29 4.04
C VAL A 303 -13.56 21.32 3.94
N VAL A 304 -12.39 20.98 4.46
CA VAL A 304 -11.20 21.84 4.50
C VAL A 304 -10.00 21.08 3.94
N TYR A 305 -9.37 21.65 2.93
CA TYR A 305 -8.02 21.26 2.51
C TYR A 305 -7.00 22.10 3.28
N ASP A 306 -6.23 21.43 4.14
CA ASP A 306 -5.17 22.07 4.90
C ASP A 306 -3.86 22.08 4.09
N ARG A 307 -3.34 23.28 3.80
CA ARG A 307 -2.14 23.45 2.96
C ARG A 307 -0.85 23.06 3.67
N GLU A 308 -0.77 23.24 4.99
CA GLU A 308 0.45 22.96 5.75
C GLU A 308 0.74 21.47 5.81
N THR A 309 -0.29 20.65 5.99
CA THR A 309 -0.17 19.19 6.06
C THR A 309 -0.48 18.51 4.73
N ALA A 310 -0.96 19.27 3.73
CA ALA A 310 -1.47 18.79 2.45
C ALA A 310 -2.43 17.60 2.63
N SER A 311 -3.45 17.83 3.45
CA SER A 311 -4.44 16.84 3.87
C SER A 311 -5.86 17.41 3.87
N VAL A 312 -6.86 16.53 4.01
CA VAL A 312 -8.26 16.94 4.08
C VAL A 312 -8.88 16.50 5.39
N TYR A 313 -9.75 17.36 5.90
CA TYR A 313 -10.69 17.00 6.95
C TYR A 313 -12.05 17.63 6.71
N SER A 314 -13.09 17.06 7.31
CA SER A 314 -14.41 17.65 7.38
C SER A 314 -14.90 17.74 8.82
N TYR A 315 -15.83 18.65 9.07
CA TYR A 315 -16.48 18.75 10.37
C TYR A 315 -17.94 19.17 10.27
N SER A 316 -18.76 18.65 11.18
CA SER A 316 -20.17 19.02 11.37
C SER A 316 -20.56 18.85 12.83
N GLY A 317 -21.10 19.90 13.46
CA GLY A 317 -21.34 19.92 14.89
C GLY A 317 -20.07 19.64 15.69
N SER A 318 -20.08 18.62 16.54
CA SER A 318 -18.92 18.16 17.30
C SER A 318 -18.13 17.04 16.59
N TYR A 319 -18.44 16.71 15.34
CA TYR A 319 -17.77 15.62 14.63
C TYR A 319 -16.67 16.16 13.72
N TRP A 320 -15.51 15.50 13.75
CA TRP A 320 -14.35 15.82 12.92
C TRP A 320 -13.83 14.55 12.27
N ILE A 321 -13.58 14.59 10.96
CA ILE A 321 -13.17 13.44 10.17
C ILE A 321 -11.97 13.82 9.31
N GLY A 322 -10.82 13.17 9.50
CA GLY A 322 -9.65 13.34 8.65
C GLY A 322 -9.59 12.19 7.64
N TYR A 323 -9.38 12.50 6.36
CA TYR A 323 -9.40 11.52 5.27
C TYR A 323 -8.64 12.03 4.03
N ASP A 324 -8.55 11.20 2.99
CA ASP A 324 -8.02 11.62 1.69
C ASP A 324 -9.13 11.85 0.66
N ASP A 325 -9.00 12.93 -0.09
CA ASP A 325 -9.88 13.31 -1.19
C ASP A 325 -9.11 13.31 -2.53
N PRO A 326 -9.76 13.63 -3.67
CA PRO A 326 -9.06 13.66 -4.95
C PRO A 326 -7.84 14.60 -4.99
N ILE A 327 -7.87 15.73 -4.28
CA ILE A 327 -6.78 16.70 -4.28
C ILE A 327 -5.60 16.14 -3.48
N SER A 328 -5.82 15.69 -2.24
CA SER A 328 -4.73 15.16 -1.41
C SER A 328 -4.11 13.90 -2.03
N VAL A 329 -4.90 13.03 -2.65
CA VAL A 329 -4.39 11.85 -3.37
C VAL A 329 -3.54 12.25 -4.57
N ALA A 330 -3.98 13.21 -5.38
CA ALA A 330 -3.18 13.68 -6.52
C ALA A 330 -1.82 14.24 -6.08
N VAL A 331 -1.80 15.03 -5.00
CA VAL A 331 -0.57 15.60 -4.42
C VAL A 331 0.36 14.49 -3.91
N LYS A 332 -0.16 13.51 -3.18
CA LYS A 332 0.64 12.38 -2.67
C LYS A 332 1.20 11.51 -3.80
N VAL A 333 0.40 11.25 -4.84
CA VAL A 333 0.86 10.52 -6.02
C VAL A 333 2.00 11.28 -6.72
N GLY A 334 1.85 12.59 -6.93
CA GLY A 334 2.94 13.42 -7.47
C GLY A 334 4.20 13.38 -6.59
N PHE A 335 4.04 13.39 -5.27
CA PHE A 335 5.15 13.24 -4.33
C PHE A 335 5.86 11.88 -4.47
N ALA A 336 5.12 10.78 -4.56
CA ALA A 336 5.68 9.45 -4.79
C ALA A 336 6.45 9.36 -6.11
N GLN A 337 5.97 10.02 -7.17
CA GLN A 337 6.67 10.08 -8.45
C GLN A 337 7.94 10.92 -8.39
N ALA A 338 7.91 12.06 -7.68
CA ALA A 338 9.10 12.88 -7.46
C ALA A 338 10.22 12.13 -6.72
N PHE A 339 9.84 11.20 -5.82
CA PHE A 339 10.78 10.30 -5.14
C PHE A 339 11.18 9.08 -5.98
N SER A 340 10.73 8.99 -7.24
CA SER A 340 10.95 7.84 -8.12
C SER A 340 10.52 6.51 -7.51
N LEU A 341 9.47 6.53 -6.68
CA LEU A 341 8.95 5.33 -6.04
C LEU A 341 8.42 4.35 -7.10
N ARG A 342 8.21 3.10 -6.68
CA ARG A 342 7.66 2.06 -7.58
C ARG A 342 6.19 2.26 -7.85
N GLY A 343 5.46 2.91 -6.95
CA GLY A 343 4.01 2.91 -7.05
C GLY A 343 3.27 3.36 -5.81
N TYR A 344 1.99 3.04 -5.79
CA TYR A 344 1.09 3.20 -4.64
C TYR A 344 0.20 1.97 -4.47
N PHE A 345 -0.32 1.78 -3.26
CA PHE A 345 -1.37 0.82 -2.97
C PHE A 345 -2.48 1.47 -2.14
N PHE A 346 -3.69 0.91 -2.22
CA PHE A 346 -4.83 1.32 -1.40
C PHE A 346 -5.19 0.29 -0.33
N TRP A 347 -5.53 0.82 0.85
CA TRP A 347 -6.22 0.08 1.92
C TRP A 347 -7.62 0.68 2.13
N ALA A 348 -8.71 0.03 1.73
CA ALA A 348 -8.82 -1.24 1.01
C ALA A 348 -10.02 -1.20 0.04
N ALA A 349 -10.12 -2.21 -0.83
CA ALA A 349 -11.20 -2.36 -1.79
C ALA A 349 -12.57 -2.43 -1.10
N GLY A 350 -13.57 -1.78 -1.71
CA GLY A 350 -14.90 -1.63 -1.14
C GLY A 350 -15.06 -0.46 -0.16
N LEU A 351 -13.98 0.28 0.14
CA LEU A 351 -14.04 1.49 0.95
C LEU A 351 -14.08 2.79 0.13
N ASP A 352 -13.67 2.75 -1.14
CA ASP A 352 -13.89 3.83 -2.11
C ASP A 352 -15.39 3.96 -2.44
N THR A 353 -15.72 5.03 -3.13
CA THR A 353 -17.00 5.24 -3.82
C THR A 353 -17.25 4.18 -4.90
N SER A 354 -18.52 3.96 -5.25
CA SER A 354 -18.92 2.97 -6.26
C SER A 354 -18.38 3.25 -7.66
N ASP A 355 -18.06 4.51 -7.96
CA ASP A 355 -17.42 4.97 -9.20
C ASP A 355 -15.89 5.01 -9.13
N TRP A 356 -15.28 4.47 -8.06
CA TRP A 356 -13.83 4.40 -7.86
C TRP A 356 -13.14 5.77 -7.94
N LYS A 357 -13.77 6.79 -7.36
CA LYS A 357 -13.34 8.19 -7.48
C LYS A 357 -11.88 8.41 -7.08
N ILE A 358 -11.45 7.89 -5.93
CA ILE A 358 -10.07 8.08 -5.46
C ILE A 358 -9.09 7.21 -6.24
N SER A 359 -9.47 5.98 -6.51
CA SER A 359 -8.63 5.05 -7.26
C SER A 359 -8.36 5.54 -8.70
N THR A 360 -9.38 6.09 -9.35
CA THR A 360 -9.29 6.74 -10.66
C THR A 360 -8.42 7.99 -10.62
N GLN A 361 -8.58 8.83 -9.58
CA GLN A 361 -7.76 10.02 -9.41
C GLN A 361 -6.27 9.68 -9.25
N ALA A 362 -5.93 8.66 -8.48
CA ALA A 362 -4.55 8.22 -8.33
C ALA A 362 -3.95 7.72 -9.65
N LEU A 363 -4.71 6.92 -10.41
CA LEU A 363 -4.28 6.46 -11.73
C LEU A 363 -4.01 7.64 -12.67
N ASN A 364 -4.93 8.61 -12.72
CA ASN A 364 -4.78 9.80 -13.57
C ASN A 364 -3.56 10.63 -13.17
N ALA A 365 -3.39 10.89 -11.87
CA ALA A 365 -2.23 11.62 -11.36
C ALA A 365 -0.91 10.90 -11.73
N TRP A 366 -0.87 9.57 -11.61
CA TRP A 366 0.32 8.78 -11.96
C TRP A 366 0.63 8.85 -13.47
N MET A 367 -0.37 8.82 -14.34
CA MET A 367 -0.14 8.88 -15.79
C MET A 367 0.32 10.25 -16.29
N LEU A 368 -0.14 11.34 -15.67
CA LEU A 368 0.16 12.70 -16.12
C LEU A 368 1.66 13.03 -16.00
N CYS A 369 2.30 12.65 -14.89
CA CYS A 369 3.72 12.96 -14.66
C CYS A 369 4.67 12.18 -15.60
N ILE A 370 4.29 10.98 -16.06
CA ILE A 370 5.08 10.20 -17.03
C ILE A 370 5.10 10.88 -18.40
N ARG A 371 4.01 11.55 -18.80
CA ARG A 371 3.93 12.23 -20.11
C ARG A 371 4.77 13.51 -20.17
N GLU A 372 4.99 14.18 -19.04
CA GLU A 372 5.82 15.38 -18.99
C GLU A 372 7.32 15.05 -19.02
N THR A 373 7.74 13.98 -18.37
CA THR A 373 9.14 13.51 -18.41
C THR A 373 9.55 12.97 -19.78
N GLY A 374 8.63 12.34 -20.53
CA GLY A 374 8.87 11.89 -21.90
C GLY A 374 8.94 13.01 -22.96
N ARG A 375 8.58 14.25 -22.63
CA ARG A 375 8.69 15.42 -23.52
C ARG A 375 9.96 16.25 -23.28
N MET A 376 10.73 15.95 -22.24
CA MET A 376 11.95 16.69 -21.89
C MET A 376 13.25 15.97 -22.28
N ASN A 377 13.17 14.86 -23.01
CA ASN A 377 14.32 14.12 -23.54
C ASN A 377 14.44 14.24 -25.05
#